data_AF-A0A8S3GHV6-F1
#
_entry.id   AF-A0A8S3GHV6-F1
#
_cell.length_a   1.000
_cell.length_b   1.000
_cell.length_c   1.000
_cell.angle_alpha   90.00
_cell.angle_beta   90.00
_cell.angle_gamma   90.00
#
_symmetry.space_group_name_H-M   'P 1'
#
loop_
_entity.id
_entity.type
_entity.pdbx_description
1 polymer ?
#
loop_
_entity_poly.entity_id
_entity_poly.type
_entity_poly.pdbx_seq_one_letter_code
_entity_poly.pdbx_strand_id
1 'polypeptide(L)'
;MSIYRYLSTTAKSTSKIFQAPTFSEVVKQFSKFSSHNELIEYSQRPIEYCYANRMIETCSSTHATPLCLVKSAEDLHNQLLVRIAHCISYFQSLPFLPAANPTLLSLHDRYLKLFESLANFQAIRTDQDEEKFFNFVNMFMLQNNDIIGQLSIGCREAQKNFKSYKIMKEFLDNVLQSRLSMRLLSDHYLELHKQLRNNISNKSWCGAICLDFLPAKIVQQCLDDVSSICFDTYSVVPHVKIENFMTKPIPYFPYVVEYILRELLKNSMRAVVEYNKALLGNMQNVKRYFEERRDDALCKVLITSDPDDEHFTIAIQDEGGGIGETNETLFRYMFTGDVKKEEEEEETDVIADFQERIIQS
;
A
#
# COMPACT_ATOMS: atom_id res chain seq x y z
N MET A 1 -1.84 -29.70 -0.46
CA MET A 1 -2.16 -30.20 -1.83
C MET A 1 -2.53 -28.99 -2.66
N SER A 2 -1.70 -28.70 -3.65
CA SER A 2 -1.55 -27.38 -4.27
C SER A 2 -2.70 -27.02 -5.23
N ILE A 3 -3.10 -25.75 -5.18
CA ILE A 3 -4.26 -25.07 -5.79
C ILE A 3 -4.16 -24.95 -7.33
N TYR A 4 -3.14 -25.55 -7.94
CA TYR A 4 -2.76 -25.36 -9.35
C TYR A 4 -3.55 -26.15 -10.40
N ARG A 5 -4.72 -26.73 -10.09
CA ARG A 5 -5.43 -27.62 -11.03
C ARG A 5 -6.80 -27.16 -11.53
N TYR A 6 -7.20 -25.90 -11.32
CA TYR A 6 -8.56 -25.46 -11.64
C TYR A 6 -8.72 -24.33 -12.68
N LEU A 7 -7.65 -23.81 -13.28
CA LEU A 7 -7.74 -22.68 -14.23
C LEU A 7 -7.45 -23.08 -15.69
N SER A 8 -7.97 -24.22 -16.13
CA SER A 8 -8.09 -24.54 -17.55
C SER A 8 -9.54 -24.93 -17.84
N THR A 9 -10.38 -23.92 -18.08
CA THR A 9 -11.49 -23.93 -19.05
C THR A 9 -12.39 -22.73 -18.78
N THR A 10 -12.30 -21.69 -19.63
CA THR A 10 -13.43 -20.92 -20.21
C THR A 10 -12.94 -19.60 -20.80
N ALA A 11 -12.17 -19.69 -21.90
CA ALA A 11 -12.05 -18.59 -22.84
C ALA A 11 -13.17 -18.73 -23.87
N LYS A 12 -14.26 -17.95 -23.72
CA LYS A 12 -15.18 -17.59 -24.80
C LYS A 12 -15.73 -16.18 -24.57
N SER A 13 -15.15 -15.25 -25.34
CA SER A 13 -15.76 -14.06 -25.96
C SER A 13 -16.95 -13.39 -25.25
N THR A 14 -16.78 -12.13 -24.85
CA THR A 14 -17.66 -11.04 -25.34
C THR A 14 -16.88 -9.72 -25.29
N SER A 15 -16.48 -9.22 -26.46
CA SER A 15 -16.05 -7.83 -26.64
C SER A 15 -17.28 -6.92 -26.50
N LYS A 16 -17.55 -6.45 -25.27
CA LYS A 16 -18.46 -5.33 -25.06
C LYS A 16 -17.65 -4.04 -25.11
N ILE A 17 -17.88 -3.25 -26.15
CA ILE A 17 -17.49 -1.84 -26.24
C ILE A 17 -18.12 -1.15 -25.03
N PHE A 18 -17.30 -0.74 -24.05
CA PHE A 18 -17.75 0.06 -22.92
C PHE A 18 -18.03 1.48 -23.41
N GLN A 19 -19.31 1.82 -23.58
CA GLN A 19 -19.74 3.20 -23.76
C GLN A 19 -19.61 3.93 -22.42
N ALA A 20 -19.01 5.13 -22.44
CA ALA A 20 -18.97 6.00 -21.27
C ALA A 20 -20.40 6.33 -20.82
N PRO A 21 -20.75 6.16 -19.53
CA PRO A 21 -22.11 6.35 -19.06
C PRO A 21 -22.52 7.81 -19.18
N THR A 22 -23.81 8.03 -19.46
CA THR A 22 -24.37 9.38 -19.58
C THR A 22 -24.55 10.01 -18.19
N PHE A 23 -24.47 11.35 -18.10
CA PHE A 23 -24.68 12.08 -16.84
C PHE A 23 -26.01 11.71 -16.13
N SER A 24 -27.05 11.40 -16.90
CA SER A 24 -28.35 10.93 -16.39
C SER A 24 -28.26 9.55 -15.71
N GLU A 25 -27.42 8.65 -16.21
CA GLU A 25 -27.18 7.34 -15.60
C GLU A 25 -26.37 7.46 -14.32
N VAL A 26 -25.34 8.31 -14.33
CA VAL A 26 -24.53 8.64 -13.15
C VAL A 26 -25.42 9.23 -12.04
N VAL A 27 -26.27 10.22 -12.36
CA VAL A 27 -27.23 10.81 -11.39
C VAL A 27 -28.26 9.78 -10.90
N LYS A 28 -28.76 8.90 -11.78
CA LYS A 28 -29.68 7.82 -11.38
C LYS A 28 -29.01 6.78 -10.49
N GLN A 29 -27.73 6.49 -10.66
CA GLN A 29 -26.98 5.58 -9.79
C GLN A 29 -26.94 6.12 -8.35
N PHE A 30 -26.73 7.43 -8.16
CA PHE A 30 -26.76 8.05 -6.84
C PHE A 30 -28.13 7.94 -6.14
N SER A 31 -29.24 8.00 -6.90
CA SER A 31 -30.60 7.91 -6.36
C SER A 31 -31.07 6.50 -5.94
N LYS A 32 -30.36 5.44 -6.34
CA LYS A 32 -30.73 4.04 -6.06
C LYS A 32 -30.10 3.48 -4.79
N PHE A 33 -29.30 4.27 -4.09
CA PHE A 33 -28.54 3.81 -2.94
C PHE A 33 -29.42 3.78 -1.69
N SER A 34 -29.70 2.57 -1.19
CA SER A 34 -30.59 2.31 -0.05
C SER A 34 -30.12 3.01 1.24
N SER A 35 -28.79 3.09 1.43
CA SER A 35 -28.12 3.69 2.59
C SER A 35 -27.61 5.12 2.36
N HIS A 36 -28.23 5.92 1.48
CA HIS A 36 -27.71 7.26 1.15
C HIS A 36 -27.61 8.20 2.36
N ASN A 37 -28.61 8.16 3.26
CA ASN A 37 -28.60 8.98 4.47
C ASN A 37 -27.50 8.53 5.45
N GLU A 38 -27.30 7.22 5.60
CA GLU A 38 -26.23 6.66 6.43
C GLU A 38 -24.86 7.06 5.86
N LEU A 39 -24.67 7.00 4.54
CA LEU A 39 -23.44 7.42 3.89
C LEU A 39 -23.06 8.87 4.24
N ILE A 40 -24.03 9.79 4.19
CA ILE A 40 -23.83 11.20 4.56
C ILE A 40 -23.49 11.33 6.05
N GLU A 41 -24.17 10.57 6.91
CA GLU A 41 -23.91 10.59 8.34
C GLU A 41 -22.47 10.12 8.64
N TYR A 42 -22.05 9.00 8.06
CA TYR A 42 -20.72 8.43 8.27
C TYR A 42 -19.59 9.29 7.67
N SER A 43 -19.83 10.01 6.56
CA SER A 43 -18.82 10.90 5.97
C SER A 43 -18.58 12.17 6.80
N GLN A 44 -19.53 12.54 7.66
CA GLN A 44 -19.38 13.68 8.57
C GLN A 44 -18.70 13.32 9.89
N ARG A 45 -18.61 12.03 10.22
CA ARG A 45 -17.90 11.57 11.43
C ARG A 45 -16.39 11.76 11.27
N PRO A 46 -15.66 12.18 12.31
CA PRO A 46 -14.22 12.31 12.25
C PRO A 46 -13.55 10.94 12.14
N ILE A 47 -12.48 10.86 11.34
CA ILE A 47 -11.63 9.66 11.30
C ILE A 47 -10.81 9.62 12.59
N GLU A 48 -10.97 8.55 13.36
CA GLU A 48 -10.17 8.33 14.56
C GLU A 48 -8.80 7.74 14.19
N TYR A 49 -7.72 8.39 14.62
CA TYR A 49 -6.37 7.90 14.40
C TYR A 49 -6.00 6.83 15.45
N CYS A 50 -5.67 5.64 14.96
CA CYS A 50 -5.24 4.51 15.76
C CYS A 50 -3.73 4.30 15.57
N TYR A 51 -2.95 4.78 16.53
CA TYR A 51 -1.50 4.54 16.59
C TYR A 51 -1.21 3.18 17.23
N ALA A 52 -0.03 2.62 16.94
CA ALA A 52 0.38 1.30 17.44
C ALA A 52 0.21 1.20 18.97
N ASN A 53 0.69 2.19 19.74
CA ASN A 53 0.59 2.20 21.20
C ASN A 53 -0.86 2.16 21.68
N ARG A 54 -1.77 2.94 21.07
CA ARG A 54 -3.20 2.93 21.41
C ARG A 54 -3.87 1.58 21.11
N MET A 55 -3.48 0.94 20.02
CA MET A 55 -3.96 -0.40 19.65
C MET A 55 -3.45 -1.45 20.64
N ILE A 56 -2.20 -1.33 21.10
CA ILE A 56 -1.60 -2.18 22.14
C ILE A 56 -2.24 -1.95 23.52
N GLU A 57 -2.53 -0.69 23.89
CA GLU A 57 -3.24 -0.37 25.14
C GLU A 57 -4.59 -1.05 25.17
N THR A 58 -5.31 -1.06 24.05
CA THR A 58 -6.58 -1.77 23.91
C THR A 58 -6.40 -3.29 24.07
N CYS A 59 -5.25 -3.84 23.63
CA CYS A 59 -4.85 -5.23 23.91
C CYS A 59 -4.52 -5.49 25.40
N SER A 60 -4.03 -4.49 26.14
CA SER A 60 -3.32 -4.64 27.43
C SER A 60 -4.08 -4.15 28.66
N SER A 61 -5.03 -3.22 28.52
CA SER A 61 -5.89 -2.68 29.61
C SER A 61 -6.83 -3.72 30.24
N THR A 62 -6.72 -4.97 29.81
CA THR A 62 -7.51 -6.15 30.13
C THR A 62 -6.77 -7.11 31.05
N HIS A 63 -6.00 -6.60 32.02
CA HIS A 63 -5.54 -7.45 33.13
C HIS A 63 -6.69 -7.91 34.06
N ALA A 64 -7.92 -7.41 33.89
CA ALA A 64 -9.10 -7.78 34.67
C ALA A 64 -10.32 -8.25 33.84
N THR A 65 -10.30 -8.15 32.51
CA THR A 65 -11.39 -8.62 31.62
C THR A 65 -10.79 -9.30 30.40
N PRO A 66 -11.32 -10.44 29.91
CA PRO A 66 -10.82 -11.05 28.68
C PRO A 66 -10.91 -10.06 27.50
N LEU A 67 -9.90 -10.05 26.61
CA LEU A 67 -9.99 -9.27 25.36
C LEU A 67 -11.26 -9.65 24.62
N CYS A 68 -12.13 -8.67 24.38
CA CYS A 68 -13.44 -8.90 23.78
C CYS A 68 -13.34 -8.74 22.26
N LEU A 69 -13.12 -9.84 21.54
CA LEU A 69 -13.11 -9.85 20.07
C LEU A 69 -14.38 -9.23 19.47
N VAL A 70 -15.53 -9.46 20.11
CA VAL A 70 -16.82 -8.85 19.72
C VAL A 70 -16.73 -7.32 19.74
N LYS A 71 -16.09 -6.73 20.76
CA LYS A 71 -15.90 -5.29 20.87
C LYS A 71 -14.93 -4.78 19.80
N SER A 72 -13.80 -5.45 19.61
CA SER A 72 -12.85 -5.09 18.56
C SER A 72 -13.45 -5.17 17.16
N ALA A 73 -14.32 -6.15 16.92
CA ALA A 73 -15.06 -6.32 15.67
C ALA A 73 -16.07 -5.19 15.45
N GLU A 74 -16.85 -4.83 16.48
CA GLU A 74 -17.78 -3.69 16.46
C GLU A 74 -17.04 -2.36 16.19
N ASP A 75 -15.91 -2.14 16.87
CA ASP A 75 -15.12 -0.93 16.67
C ASP A 75 -14.54 -0.90 15.24
N LEU A 76 -13.99 -2.00 14.73
CA LEU A 76 -13.51 -2.09 13.35
C LEU A 76 -14.64 -1.83 12.34
N HIS A 77 -15.82 -2.45 12.53
CA HIS A 77 -16.98 -2.28 11.66
C HIS A 77 -17.35 -0.79 11.51
N ASN A 78 -17.45 -0.07 12.64
CA ASN A 78 -17.71 1.37 12.65
C ASN A 78 -16.59 2.18 11.96
N GLN A 79 -15.33 1.87 12.26
CA GLN A 79 -14.17 2.59 11.72
C GLN A 79 -14.01 2.39 10.21
N LEU A 80 -14.38 1.22 9.67
CA LEU A 80 -14.41 0.94 8.24
C LEU A 80 -15.55 1.70 7.55
N LEU A 81 -16.76 1.77 8.14
CA LEU A 81 -17.88 2.54 7.59
C LEU A 81 -17.51 4.01 7.40
N VAL A 82 -16.93 4.63 8.43
CA VAL A 82 -16.46 6.03 8.36
C VAL A 82 -15.43 6.19 7.23
N ARG A 83 -14.38 5.36 7.19
CA ARG A 83 -13.30 5.52 6.19
C ARG A 83 -13.77 5.28 4.77
N ILE A 84 -14.67 4.33 4.54
CA ILE A 84 -15.25 4.09 3.22
C ILE A 84 -16.13 5.28 2.80
N ALA A 85 -16.92 5.84 3.71
CA ALA A 85 -17.73 7.03 3.43
C ALA A 85 -16.89 8.26 3.06
N HIS A 86 -15.77 8.46 3.76
CA HIS A 86 -14.77 9.49 3.40
C HIS A 86 -14.14 9.20 2.03
N CYS A 87 -13.73 7.95 1.76
CA CYS A 87 -13.25 7.56 0.43
C CYS A 87 -14.24 7.90 -0.68
N ILE A 88 -15.51 7.55 -0.52
CA ILE A 88 -16.57 7.89 -1.48
C ILE A 88 -16.67 9.41 -1.66
N SER A 89 -16.58 10.17 -0.56
CA SER A 89 -16.60 11.64 -0.62
C SER A 89 -15.41 12.21 -1.40
N TYR A 90 -14.21 11.62 -1.28
CA TYR A 90 -13.06 12.00 -2.10
C TYR A 90 -13.29 11.76 -3.59
N PHE A 91 -13.87 10.63 -3.98
CA PHE A 91 -14.26 10.39 -5.38
C PHE A 91 -15.31 11.41 -5.87
N GLN A 92 -16.30 11.73 -5.04
CA GLN A 92 -17.35 12.71 -5.37
C GLN A 92 -16.83 14.16 -5.43
N SER A 93 -15.70 14.45 -4.78
CA SER A 93 -15.04 15.75 -4.83
C SER A 93 -14.21 15.99 -6.11
N LEU A 94 -13.98 14.95 -6.92
CA LEU A 94 -13.23 15.09 -8.16
C LEU A 94 -13.98 16.00 -9.15
N PRO A 95 -13.26 16.85 -9.90
CA PRO A 95 -13.84 17.57 -11.03
C PRO A 95 -14.45 16.63 -12.07
N PHE A 96 -15.40 17.13 -12.85
CA PHE A 96 -16.16 16.30 -13.80
C PHE A 96 -15.28 15.46 -14.74
N LEU A 97 -14.20 16.03 -15.29
CA LEU A 97 -13.32 15.32 -16.24
C LEU A 97 -12.66 14.06 -15.63
N PRO A 98 -11.90 14.13 -14.53
CA PRO A 98 -11.37 12.93 -13.88
C PRO A 98 -12.48 12.04 -13.31
N ALA A 99 -13.56 12.60 -12.76
CA ALA A 99 -14.68 11.81 -12.24
C ALA A 99 -15.40 10.98 -13.31
N ALA A 100 -15.42 11.45 -14.56
CA ALA A 100 -16.01 10.74 -15.70
C ALA A 100 -15.08 9.69 -16.32
N ASN A 101 -13.84 9.53 -15.83
CA ASN A 101 -12.97 8.45 -16.27
C ASN A 101 -13.62 7.08 -15.93
N PRO A 102 -13.76 6.15 -16.89
CA PRO A 102 -14.46 4.89 -16.66
C PRO A 102 -13.88 4.04 -15.52
N THR A 103 -12.55 4.02 -15.39
CA THR A 103 -11.84 3.27 -14.36
C THR A 103 -12.09 3.87 -12.97
N LEU A 104 -11.99 5.19 -12.83
CA LEU A 104 -12.28 5.89 -11.57
C LEU A 104 -13.76 5.79 -11.18
N LEU A 105 -14.67 5.86 -12.14
CA LEU A 105 -16.10 5.69 -11.90
C LEU A 105 -16.43 4.26 -11.43
N SER A 106 -15.81 3.25 -12.05
CA SER A 106 -15.93 1.85 -11.63
C SER A 106 -15.43 1.63 -10.19
N LEU A 107 -14.31 2.28 -9.82
CA LEU A 107 -13.80 2.25 -8.45
C LEU A 107 -14.75 2.94 -7.47
N HIS A 108 -15.31 4.09 -7.82
CA HIS A 108 -16.33 4.74 -7.00
C HIS A 108 -17.54 3.83 -6.76
N ASP A 109 -18.07 3.19 -7.81
CA ASP A 109 -19.19 2.23 -7.71
C ASP A 109 -18.84 1.03 -6.83
N ARG A 110 -17.58 0.59 -6.87
CA ARG A 110 -17.09 -0.48 -6.00
C ARG A 110 -17.09 -0.02 -4.55
N TYR A 111 -16.56 1.16 -4.23
CA TYR A 111 -16.60 1.69 -2.87
C TYR A 111 -18.03 1.86 -2.33
N LEU A 112 -18.98 2.29 -3.17
CA LEU A 112 -20.40 2.32 -2.82
C LEU A 112 -20.92 0.93 -2.42
N LYS A 113 -20.66 -0.10 -3.24
CA LYS A 113 -21.06 -1.48 -2.92
C LYS A 113 -20.41 -2.01 -1.64
N LEU A 114 -19.15 -1.64 -1.40
CA LEU A 114 -18.45 -1.99 -0.16
C LEU A 114 -19.13 -1.34 1.05
N PHE A 115 -19.50 -0.07 0.95
CA PHE A 115 -20.23 0.62 2.01
C PHE A 115 -21.59 -0.04 2.26
N GLU A 116 -22.38 -0.29 1.22
CA GLU A 116 -23.69 -0.93 1.34
C GLU A 116 -23.59 -2.34 1.97
N SER A 117 -22.61 -3.13 1.54
CA SER A 117 -22.38 -4.46 2.11
C SER A 117 -21.98 -4.41 3.57
N LEU A 118 -21.20 -3.40 3.96
CA LEU A 118 -20.74 -3.22 5.34
C LEU A 118 -21.88 -2.66 6.22
N ALA A 119 -22.66 -1.70 5.73
CA ALA A 119 -23.77 -1.08 6.45
C ALA A 119 -24.91 -2.08 6.71
N ASN A 120 -25.17 -2.98 5.75
CA ASN A 120 -26.15 -4.06 5.91
C ASN A 120 -25.64 -5.26 6.72
N PHE A 121 -24.38 -5.24 7.19
CA PHE A 121 -23.88 -6.31 8.04
C PHE A 121 -24.59 -6.30 9.40
N GLN A 122 -24.98 -7.47 9.89
CA GLN A 122 -25.74 -7.60 11.13
C GLN A 122 -24.92 -7.14 12.35
N ALA A 123 -25.59 -6.56 13.35
CA ALA A 123 -24.93 -6.08 14.56
C ALA A 123 -24.14 -7.21 15.26
N ILE A 124 -22.87 -6.94 15.56
CA ILE A 124 -21.93 -7.92 16.13
C ILE A 124 -22.11 -7.94 17.65
N ARG A 125 -22.85 -8.94 18.15
CA ARG A 125 -23.16 -9.06 19.60
C ARG A 125 -22.69 -10.35 20.22
N THR A 126 -22.41 -11.37 19.40
CA THR A 126 -22.04 -12.70 19.85
C THR A 126 -20.74 -13.15 19.18
N ASP A 127 -20.08 -14.15 19.76
CA ASP A 127 -18.89 -14.77 19.16
C ASP A 127 -19.16 -15.37 17.78
N GLN A 128 -20.40 -15.83 17.51
CA GLN A 128 -20.78 -16.34 16.19
C GLN A 128 -20.89 -15.22 15.17
N ASP A 129 -21.35 -14.04 15.57
CA ASP A 129 -21.42 -12.87 14.69
C ASP A 129 -20.04 -12.29 14.42
N GLU A 130 -19.17 -12.30 15.43
CA GLU A 130 -17.75 -11.96 15.30
C GLU A 130 -17.04 -12.88 14.31
N GLU A 131 -17.26 -14.19 14.36
CA GLU A 131 -16.71 -15.15 13.41
C GLU A 131 -17.20 -14.88 11.97
N LYS A 132 -18.49 -14.58 11.79
CA LYS A 132 -19.02 -14.16 10.48
C LYS A 132 -18.35 -12.88 10.01
N PHE A 133 -18.11 -11.92 10.90
CA PHE A 133 -17.47 -10.66 10.58
C PHE A 133 -15.99 -10.85 10.22
N PHE A 134 -15.27 -11.72 10.93
CA PHE A 134 -13.90 -12.13 10.59
C PHE A 134 -13.83 -12.64 9.14
N ASN A 135 -14.70 -13.58 8.78
CA ASN A 135 -14.76 -14.12 7.43
C ASN A 135 -15.13 -13.05 6.39
N PHE A 136 -16.06 -12.16 6.74
CA PHE A 136 -16.44 -11.01 5.92
C PHE A 136 -15.25 -10.09 5.64
N VAL A 137 -14.52 -9.65 6.68
CA VAL A 137 -13.35 -8.75 6.54
C VAL A 137 -12.23 -9.42 5.75
N ASN A 138 -11.99 -10.71 5.97
CA ASN A 138 -10.96 -11.44 5.21
C ASN A 138 -11.29 -11.47 3.70
N MET A 139 -12.54 -11.78 3.35
CA MET A 139 -13.00 -11.73 1.96
C MET A 139 -13.00 -10.31 1.39
N PHE A 140 -13.41 -9.32 2.19
CA PHE A 140 -13.39 -7.91 1.84
C PHE A 140 -11.97 -7.45 1.46
N MET A 141 -10.95 -7.82 2.23
CA MET A 141 -9.57 -7.46 1.95
C MET A 141 -9.03 -8.14 0.68
N LEU A 142 -9.31 -9.44 0.52
CA LEU A 142 -8.89 -10.21 -0.66
C LEU A 142 -9.50 -9.68 -1.94
N GLN A 143 -10.81 -9.45 -1.93
CA GLN A 143 -11.53 -8.99 -3.10
C GLN A 143 -11.02 -7.64 -3.56
N ASN A 144 -10.59 -6.75 -2.66
CA ASN A 144 -10.25 -5.37 -2.97
C ASN A 144 -8.75 -5.11 -3.13
N ASN A 145 -7.93 -6.13 -3.34
CA ASN A 145 -6.48 -5.98 -3.41
C ASN A 145 -5.99 -5.18 -4.63
N ASP A 146 -6.70 -5.28 -5.76
CA ASP A 146 -6.39 -4.67 -7.06
C ASP A 146 -6.70 -3.16 -7.15
N ILE A 147 -7.38 -2.58 -6.15
CA ILE A 147 -7.81 -1.18 -6.18
C ILE A 147 -6.66 -0.20 -6.43
N ILE A 148 -5.46 -0.42 -5.88
CA ILE A 148 -4.31 0.49 -6.10
C ILE A 148 -3.88 0.49 -7.57
N GLY A 149 -3.84 -0.69 -8.21
CA GLY A 149 -3.51 -0.81 -9.62
C GLY A 149 -4.54 -0.12 -10.50
N GLN A 150 -5.83 -0.35 -10.23
CA GLN A 150 -6.93 0.31 -10.94
C GLN A 150 -6.92 1.83 -10.72
N LEU A 151 -6.59 2.29 -9.51
CA LEU A 151 -6.50 3.71 -9.18
C LEU A 151 -5.37 4.38 -9.94
N SER A 152 -4.22 3.71 -10.05
CA SER A 152 -3.07 4.15 -10.85
C SER A 152 -3.44 4.27 -12.33
N ILE A 153 -4.09 3.26 -12.91
CA ILE A 153 -4.57 3.26 -14.31
C ILE A 153 -5.56 4.41 -14.54
N GLY A 154 -6.60 4.51 -13.72
CA GLY A 154 -7.63 5.54 -13.88
C GLY A 154 -7.10 6.96 -13.71
N CYS A 155 -6.16 7.18 -12.79
CA CYS A 155 -5.51 8.48 -12.62
C CYS A 155 -4.60 8.83 -13.79
N ARG A 156 -3.83 7.86 -14.32
CA ARG A 156 -2.99 8.04 -15.52
C ARG A 156 -3.84 8.45 -16.71
N GLU A 157 -4.93 7.73 -16.96
CA GLU A 157 -5.88 8.02 -18.04
C GLU A 157 -6.54 9.40 -17.86
N ALA A 158 -6.97 9.74 -16.65
CA ALA A 158 -7.57 11.03 -16.35
C ALA A 158 -6.59 12.20 -16.56
N GLN A 159 -5.32 12.02 -16.20
CA GLN A 159 -4.27 13.04 -16.37
C GLN A 159 -4.01 13.40 -17.84
N LYS A 160 -4.31 12.52 -18.80
CA LYS A 160 -4.24 12.84 -20.24
C LYS A 160 -5.14 14.04 -20.60
N ASN A 161 -6.30 14.14 -19.95
CA ASN A 161 -7.31 15.17 -20.22
C ASN A 161 -7.43 16.23 -19.10
N PHE A 162 -6.86 15.97 -17.93
CA PHE A 162 -6.96 16.85 -16.76
C PHE A 162 -5.58 17.14 -16.16
N LYS A 163 -5.03 18.32 -16.47
CA LYS A 163 -3.64 18.69 -16.15
C LYS A 163 -3.40 19.25 -14.75
N SER A 164 -4.43 19.31 -13.89
CA SER A 164 -4.25 19.80 -12.52
C SER A 164 -3.65 18.71 -11.62
N TYR A 165 -2.32 18.67 -11.60
CA TYR A 165 -1.58 17.71 -10.79
C TYR A 165 -1.89 17.86 -9.28
N LYS A 166 -2.04 19.10 -8.78
CA LYS A 166 -2.35 19.35 -7.36
C LYS A 166 -3.63 18.63 -6.91
N ILE A 167 -4.70 18.74 -7.69
CA ILE A 167 -6.00 18.12 -7.38
C ILE A 167 -5.89 16.59 -7.43
N MET A 168 -5.23 16.05 -8.46
CA MET A 168 -5.03 14.60 -8.55
C MET A 168 -4.16 14.06 -7.42
N LYS A 169 -3.14 14.81 -7.01
CA LYS A 169 -2.29 14.47 -5.86
C LYS A 169 -3.10 14.41 -4.58
N GLU A 170 -3.85 15.47 -4.27
CA GLU A 170 -4.64 15.55 -3.05
C GLU A 170 -5.67 14.43 -2.98
N PHE A 171 -6.33 14.12 -4.10
CA PHE A 171 -7.21 12.97 -4.21
C PHE A 171 -6.49 11.64 -3.93
N LEU A 172 -5.33 11.41 -4.57
CA LEU A 172 -4.54 10.19 -4.38
C LEU A 172 -4.01 10.06 -2.95
N ASP A 173 -3.46 11.13 -2.37
CA ASP A 173 -3.00 11.18 -0.97
C ASP A 173 -4.14 10.72 -0.05
N ASN A 174 -5.32 11.31 -0.20
CA ASN A 174 -6.49 11.04 0.64
C ASN A 174 -7.00 9.59 0.52
N VAL A 175 -7.12 9.08 -0.72
CA VAL A 175 -7.59 7.71 -0.98
C VAL A 175 -6.56 6.68 -0.52
N LEU A 176 -5.28 6.88 -0.81
CA LEU A 176 -4.20 5.95 -0.42
C LEU A 176 -4.00 5.94 1.09
N GLN A 177 -4.05 7.10 1.76
CA GLN A 177 -3.97 7.18 3.21
C GLN A 177 -5.15 6.47 3.88
N SER A 178 -6.37 6.71 3.41
CA SER A 178 -7.57 6.04 3.93
C SER A 178 -7.49 4.54 3.74
N ARG A 179 -6.99 4.08 2.58
CA ARG A 179 -6.80 2.67 2.29
C ARG A 179 -5.73 2.02 3.17
N LEU A 180 -4.59 2.67 3.36
CA LEU A 180 -3.56 2.19 4.28
C LEU A 180 -4.12 2.05 5.70
N SER A 181 -4.88 3.05 6.17
CA SER A 181 -5.52 3.00 7.48
C SER A 181 -6.51 1.84 7.61
N MET A 182 -7.40 1.64 6.63
CA MET A 182 -8.34 0.50 6.62
C MET A 182 -7.60 -0.85 6.63
N ARG A 183 -6.48 -0.94 5.90
CA ARG A 183 -5.66 -2.15 5.85
C ARG A 183 -4.99 -2.43 7.18
N LEU A 184 -4.36 -1.43 7.81
CA LEU A 184 -3.72 -1.58 9.13
C LEU A 184 -4.71 -2.07 10.19
N LEU A 185 -5.90 -1.47 10.25
CA LEU A 185 -6.95 -1.86 11.19
C LEU A 185 -7.47 -3.28 10.93
N SER A 186 -7.74 -3.59 9.66
CA SER A 186 -8.24 -4.92 9.26
C SER A 186 -7.19 -6.01 9.53
N ASP A 187 -5.94 -5.80 9.12
CA ASP A 187 -4.86 -6.77 9.31
C ASP A 187 -4.61 -7.01 10.80
N HIS A 188 -4.63 -5.94 11.61
CA HIS A 188 -4.48 -6.06 13.06
C HIS A 188 -5.61 -6.90 13.68
N TYR A 189 -6.86 -6.62 13.35
CA TYR A 189 -8.01 -7.39 13.83
C TYR A 189 -7.96 -8.85 13.39
N LEU A 190 -7.68 -9.11 12.11
CA LEU A 190 -7.60 -10.47 11.57
C LEU A 190 -6.50 -11.27 12.27
N GLU A 191 -5.37 -10.64 12.58
CA GLU A 191 -4.27 -11.30 13.27
C GLU A 191 -4.55 -11.48 14.76
N LEU A 192 -5.21 -10.51 15.42
CA LEU A 192 -5.68 -10.66 16.80
C LEU A 192 -6.64 -11.84 16.94
N HIS A 193 -7.61 -11.93 16.03
CA HIS A 193 -8.56 -13.03 15.99
C HIS A 193 -7.83 -14.38 15.93
N LYS A 194 -6.87 -14.54 15.01
CA LYS A 194 -6.08 -15.78 14.88
C LYS A 194 -5.28 -16.09 16.13
N GLN A 195 -4.64 -15.10 16.73
CA GLN A 195 -3.82 -15.29 17.93
C GLN A 195 -4.67 -15.79 19.10
N LEU A 196 -5.83 -15.18 19.32
CA LEU A 196 -6.73 -15.53 20.42
C LEU A 196 -7.48 -16.85 20.19
N ARG A 197 -8.02 -17.09 19.00
CA ARG A 197 -8.78 -18.31 18.70
C ARG A 197 -7.90 -19.56 18.62
N ASN A 198 -6.69 -19.42 18.08
CA ASN A 198 -5.76 -20.56 17.93
C ASN A 198 -4.86 -20.76 19.17
N ASN A 199 -5.05 -19.99 20.25
CA ASN A 199 -4.19 -19.99 21.45
C ASN A 199 -2.69 -19.85 21.10
N ILE A 200 -2.37 -19.07 20.06
CA ILE A 200 -0.99 -18.82 19.68
C ILE A 200 -0.42 -17.81 20.68
N SER A 201 0.29 -18.30 21.69
CA SER A 201 0.98 -17.46 22.66
C SER A 201 2.29 -16.95 22.05
N ASN A 202 2.20 -15.92 21.20
CA ASN A 202 3.37 -15.17 20.77
C ASN A 202 3.43 -13.84 21.53
N LYS A 203 4.20 -13.82 22.63
CA LYS A 203 4.30 -12.64 23.51
C LYS A 203 4.91 -11.41 22.83
N SER A 204 5.58 -11.58 21.69
CA SER A 204 6.20 -10.48 20.94
C SER A 204 5.25 -9.81 19.94
N TRP A 205 3.98 -10.23 19.87
CA TRP A 205 3.00 -9.70 18.93
C TRP A 205 1.64 -9.42 19.59
N CYS A 206 1.00 -8.30 19.25
CA CYS A 206 -0.42 -8.03 19.50
C CYS A 206 -1.06 -7.68 18.15
N GLY A 207 -1.82 -8.64 17.62
CA GLY A 207 -2.31 -8.59 16.25
C GLY A 207 -1.16 -8.46 15.26
N ALA A 208 -1.28 -7.51 14.34
CA ALA A 208 -0.26 -7.22 13.33
C ALA A 208 0.92 -6.35 13.83
N ILE A 209 0.95 -6.00 15.12
CA ILE A 209 2.00 -5.16 15.71
C ILE A 209 3.05 -6.04 16.36
N CYS A 210 4.31 -5.84 16.00
CA CYS A 210 5.45 -6.47 16.67
C CYS A 210 5.89 -5.58 17.82
N LEU A 211 5.81 -6.11 19.06
CA LEU A 211 6.14 -5.39 20.29
C LEU A 211 7.66 -5.20 20.45
N ASP A 212 8.44 -6.20 20.01
CA ASP A 212 9.90 -6.21 20.09
C ASP A 212 10.55 -5.77 18.76
N PHE A 213 9.94 -4.80 18.07
CA PHE A 213 10.37 -4.43 16.72
C PHE A 213 11.71 -3.69 16.70
N LEU A 214 12.68 -4.29 16.00
CA LEU A 214 13.99 -3.73 15.69
C LEU A 214 14.18 -3.69 14.16
N PRO A 215 14.34 -2.51 13.54
CA PRO A 215 14.37 -2.37 12.09
C PRO A 215 15.52 -3.10 11.39
N ALA A 216 16.66 -3.30 12.07
CA ALA A 216 17.88 -3.86 11.48
C ALA A 216 17.65 -5.18 10.72
N LYS A 217 16.79 -6.06 11.26
CA LYS A 217 16.48 -7.33 10.61
C LYS A 217 15.72 -7.13 9.29
N ILE A 218 14.74 -6.22 9.26
CA ILE A 218 13.96 -5.94 8.05
C ILE A 218 14.80 -5.20 7.02
N VAL A 219 15.66 -4.28 7.46
CA VAL A 219 16.60 -3.60 6.56
C VAL A 219 17.48 -4.61 5.87
N GLN A 220 18.03 -5.59 6.60
CA GLN A 220 18.84 -6.65 5.99
C GLN A 220 18.03 -7.50 4.99
N GLN A 221 16.81 -7.92 5.35
CA GLN A 221 15.95 -8.69 4.44
C GLN A 221 15.60 -7.92 3.17
N CYS A 222 15.21 -6.65 3.32
CA CYS A 222 14.93 -5.78 2.17
C CYS A 222 16.17 -5.58 1.31
N LEU A 223 17.35 -5.46 1.93
CA LEU A 223 18.61 -5.34 1.22
C LEU A 223 18.90 -6.59 0.38
N ASP A 224 18.73 -7.79 0.93
CA ASP A 224 18.96 -9.05 0.22
C ASP A 224 18.00 -9.21 -0.97
N ASP A 225 16.72 -8.91 -0.76
CA ASP A 225 15.69 -9.00 -1.79
C ASP A 225 15.92 -7.98 -2.91
N VAL A 226 16.20 -6.72 -2.57
CA VAL A 226 16.46 -5.67 -3.55
C VAL A 226 17.80 -5.87 -4.26
N SER A 227 18.80 -6.42 -3.58
CA SER A 227 20.08 -6.81 -4.21
C SER A 227 19.87 -7.86 -5.29
N SER A 228 18.99 -8.84 -5.04
CA SER A 228 18.62 -9.86 -6.03
C SER A 228 17.97 -9.23 -7.25
N ILE A 229 17.00 -8.33 -7.04
CA ILE A 229 16.34 -7.57 -8.14
C ILE A 229 17.35 -6.72 -8.92
N CYS A 230 18.28 -6.04 -8.22
CA CYS A 230 19.32 -5.23 -8.82
C CYS A 230 20.27 -6.09 -9.67
N PHE A 231 20.67 -7.26 -9.17
CA PHE A 231 21.51 -8.19 -9.90
C PHE A 231 20.82 -8.72 -11.15
N ASP A 232 19.55 -9.11 -11.06
CA ASP A 232 18.79 -9.59 -12.22
C ASP A 232 18.62 -8.50 -13.29
N THR A 233 18.50 -7.23 -12.87
CA THR A 233 18.32 -6.09 -13.77
C THR A 233 19.62 -5.60 -14.40
N TYR A 234 20.70 -5.50 -13.63
CA TYR A 234 21.94 -4.83 -14.04
C TYR A 234 23.18 -5.72 -14.04
N SER A 235 23.07 -6.97 -13.57
CA SER A 235 24.19 -7.92 -13.36
C SER A 235 25.30 -7.43 -12.42
N VAL A 236 25.02 -6.38 -11.65
CA VAL A 236 25.88 -5.78 -10.63
C VAL A 236 25.03 -5.35 -9.45
N VAL A 237 25.64 -5.30 -8.26
CA VAL A 237 24.99 -4.81 -7.03
C VAL A 237 25.96 -3.88 -6.32
N PRO A 238 25.56 -2.64 -6.00
CA PRO A 238 26.40 -1.74 -5.21
C PRO A 238 26.47 -2.24 -3.76
N HIS A 239 27.64 -2.12 -3.13
CA HIS A 239 27.78 -2.49 -1.71
C HIS A 239 27.01 -1.50 -0.83
N VAL A 240 26.17 -2.05 0.06
CA VAL A 240 25.36 -1.29 1.01
C VAL A 240 25.77 -1.64 2.43
N LYS A 241 26.19 -0.63 3.20
CA LYS A 241 26.56 -0.80 4.61
C LYS A 241 25.41 -0.41 5.53
N ILE A 242 25.10 -1.26 6.50
CA ILE A 242 24.11 -0.97 7.54
C ILE A 242 24.83 -0.53 8.81
N GLU A 243 24.46 0.63 9.34
CA GLU A 243 24.94 1.17 10.61
C GLU A 243 23.76 1.29 11.57
N ASN A 244 23.66 0.35 12.52
CA ASN A 244 22.58 0.32 13.48
C ASN A 244 23.01 0.81 14.86
N PHE A 245 22.39 1.90 15.31
CA PHE A 245 22.55 2.50 16.63
C PHE A 245 21.31 2.30 17.52
N MET A 246 20.24 1.69 17.00
CA MET A 246 19.03 1.38 17.76
C MET A 246 19.24 0.12 18.61
N THR A 247 19.03 0.26 19.91
CA THR A 247 19.24 -0.81 20.91
C THR A 247 17.96 -1.24 21.62
N LYS A 248 16.94 -0.37 21.68
CA LYS A 248 15.64 -0.65 22.29
C LYS A 248 14.60 -0.89 21.20
N PRO A 249 13.72 -1.89 21.35
CA PRO A 249 12.62 -2.07 20.42
C PRO A 249 11.56 -0.96 20.56
N ILE A 250 10.91 -0.62 19.45
CA ILE A 250 9.76 0.30 19.43
C ILE A 250 8.61 -0.41 18.73
N PRO A 251 7.46 -0.64 19.38
CA PRO A 251 6.35 -1.37 18.77
C PRO A 251 5.89 -0.74 17.46
N TYR A 252 5.81 -1.54 16.39
CA TYR A 252 5.46 -1.03 15.07
C TYR A 252 4.85 -2.10 14.16
N PHE A 253 4.36 -1.68 12.98
CA PHE A 253 3.90 -2.56 11.91
C PHE A 253 5.07 -2.90 10.96
N PRO A 254 5.67 -4.10 11.05
CA PRO A 254 6.88 -4.46 10.29
C PRO A 254 6.74 -4.28 8.78
N TYR A 255 5.60 -4.71 8.22
CA TYR A 255 5.36 -4.72 6.79
C TYR A 255 5.26 -3.32 6.17
N VAL A 256 4.88 -2.30 6.95
CA VAL A 256 4.84 -0.91 6.49
C VAL A 256 6.26 -0.40 6.26
N VAL A 257 7.15 -0.67 7.21
CA VAL A 257 8.57 -0.30 7.11
C VAL A 257 9.22 -1.04 5.95
N GLU A 258 8.95 -2.34 5.84
CA GLU A 258 9.44 -3.18 4.75
C GLU A 258 9.06 -2.63 3.37
N TYR A 259 7.80 -2.26 3.15
CA TYR A 259 7.35 -1.67 1.89
C TYR A 259 8.13 -0.39 1.55
N ILE A 260 8.24 0.54 2.50
CA ILE A 260 8.96 1.81 2.32
C ILE A 260 10.44 1.55 1.99
N LEU A 261 11.09 0.66 2.74
CA LEU A 261 12.50 0.34 2.56
C LEU A 261 12.77 -0.29 1.19
N ARG A 262 11.93 -1.23 0.73
CA ARG A 262 12.07 -1.84 -0.59
C ARG A 262 12.07 -0.78 -1.70
N GLU A 263 11.14 0.18 -1.65
CA GLU A 263 11.06 1.24 -2.66
C GLU A 263 12.27 2.18 -2.61
N LEU A 264 12.68 2.63 -1.42
CA LEU A 264 13.82 3.53 -1.28
C LEU A 264 15.15 2.87 -1.65
N LEU A 265 15.37 1.61 -1.26
CA LEU A 265 16.57 0.85 -1.61
C LEU A 265 16.65 0.58 -3.12
N LYS A 266 15.53 0.23 -3.77
CA LYS A 266 15.49 0.06 -5.23
C LYS A 266 15.92 1.34 -5.93
N ASN A 267 15.37 2.48 -5.52
CA ASN A 267 15.71 3.79 -6.09
C ASN A 267 17.18 4.13 -5.87
N SER A 268 17.70 3.91 -4.66
CA SER A 268 19.09 4.19 -4.30
C SER A 268 20.08 3.34 -5.11
N MET A 269 19.88 2.02 -5.16
CA MET A 269 20.74 1.12 -5.93
C MET A 269 20.71 1.42 -7.42
N ARG A 270 19.51 1.67 -7.94
CA ARG A 270 19.32 2.07 -9.33
C ARG A 270 20.08 3.34 -9.67
N ALA A 271 19.95 4.39 -8.85
CA ALA A 271 20.65 5.65 -9.05
C ALA A 271 22.17 5.45 -9.08
N VAL A 272 22.73 4.69 -8.13
CA VAL A 272 24.16 4.37 -8.09
C VAL A 272 24.62 3.64 -9.36
N VAL A 273 23.88 2.62 -9.80
CA VAL A 273 24.25 1.85 -10.99
C VAL A 273 24.16 2.70 -12.26
N GLU A 274 23.05 3.43 -12.46
CA GLU A 274 22.83 4.24 -13.66
C GLU A 274 23.77 5.43 -13.75
N TYR A 275 24.06 6.09 -12.62
CA TYR A 275 25.04 7.17 -12.52
C TYR A 275 26.44 6.69 -12.90
N ASN A 276 26.91 5.57 -12.32
CA ASN A 276 28.22 5.03 -12.65
C ASN A 276 28.28 4.48 -14.08
N LYS A 277 27.19 3.95 -14.63
CA LYS A 277 27.10 3.56 -16.04
C LYS A 277 27.26 4.77 -16.97
N ALA A 278 26.65 5.90 -16.64
CA ALA A 278 26.80 7.13 -17.39
C ALA A 278 28.25 7.67 -17.32
N LEU A 279 28.86 7.64 -16.13
CA LEU A 279 30.22 8.12 -15.89
C LEU A 279 31.30 7.23 -16.55
N LEU A 280 31.13 5.91 -16.48
CA LEU A 280 32.12 4.92 -16.94
C LEU A 280 31.83 4.36 -18.34
N GLY A 281 30.70 4.75 -18.94
CA GLY A 281 30.30 4.47 -20.32
C GLY A 281 29.64 3.11 -20.57
N ASN A 282 29.90 2.08 -19.75
CA ASN A 282 29.29 0.76 -19.92
C ASN A 282 29.22 -0.06 -18.62
N MET A 283 28.43 -1.14 -18.62
CA MET A 283 28.20 -1.97 -17.44
C MET A 283 29.42 -2.83 -17.03
N GLN A 284 30.30 -3.19 -17.97
CA GLN A 284 31.52 -3.95 -17.65
C GLN A 284 32.48 -3.12 -16.78
N ASN A 285 32.59 -1.83 -17.08
CA ASN A 285 33.37 -0.89 -16.28
C ASN A 285 32.74 -0.66 -14.90
N VAL A 286 31.40 -0.56 -14.82
CA VAL A 286 30.68 -0.48 -13.53
C VAL A 286 30.96 -1.72 -12.68
N LYS A 287 30.87 -2.91 -13.28
CA LYS A 287 31.18 -4.16 -12.58
C LYS A 287 32.60 -4.14 -12.01
N ARG A 288 33.60 -3.80 -12.83
CA ARG A 288 35.00 -3.69 -12.39
C ARG A 288 35.16 -2.66 -11.27
N TYR A 289 34.51 -1.50 -11.40
CA TYR A 289 34.53 -0.45 -10.39
C TYR A 289 33.94 -0.90 -9.05
N PHE A 290 32.80 -1.60 -9.04
CA PHE A 290 32.22 -2.17 -7.81
C PHE A 290 33.10 -3.30 -7.25
N GLU A 291 33.76 -4.08 -8.10
CA GLU A 291 34.69 -5.13 -7.66
C GLU A 291 35.96 -4.56 -7.01
N GLU A 292 36.48 -3.44 -7.51
CA GLU A 292 37.64 -2.73 -6.93
C GLU A 292 37.27 -1.99 -5.64
N ARG A 293 35.99 -1.57 -5.48
CA ARG A 293 35.45 -0.84 -4.31
C ARG A 293 34.53 -1.69 -3.43
N ARG A 294 34.73 -3.01 -3.33
CA ARG A 294 33.84 -3.92 -2.57
C ARG A 294 33.68 -3.53 -1.10
N ASP A 295 34.73 -2.96 -0.49
CA ASP A 295 34.71 -2.56 0.92
C ASP A 295 34.13 -1.15 1.13
N ASP A 296 33.99 -0.36 0.06
CA ASP A 296 33.44 0.99 0.13
C ASP A 296 31.91 0.92 0.11
N ALA A 297 31.28 1.64 1.03
CA ALA A 297 29.83 1.70 1.12
C ALA A 297 29.28 2.73 0.11
N LEU A 298 28.91 2.26 -1.08
CA LEU A 298 28.29 3.07 -2.14
C LEU A 298 26.85 3.50 -1.79
N CYS A 299 26.19 2.70 -0.94
CA CYS A 299 25.02 3.14 -0.18
C CYS A 299 25.24 2.87 1.31
N LYS A 300 24.62 3.68 2.17
CA LYS A 300 24.61 3.52 3.62
C LYS A 300 23.19 3.58 4.14
N VAL A 301 22.85 2.66 5.04
CA VAL A 301 21.59 2.67 5.78
C VAL A 301 21.90 2.92 7.25
N LEU A 302 21.50 4.07 7.75
CA LEU A 302 21.66 4.47 9.14
C LEU A 302 20.35 4.23 9.88
N ILE A 303 20.41 3.48 10.98
CA ILE A 303 19.26 3.22 11.86
C ILE A 303 19.58 3.83 13.21
N THR A 304 18.73 4.75 13.66
CA THR A 304 18.83 5.37 14.97
C THR A 304 17.46 5.49 15.61
N SER A 305 17.44 5.60 16.94
CA SER A 305 16.26 5.93 17.72
C SER A 305 16.59 7.12 18.59
N ASP A 306 15.64 8.03 18.75
CA ASP A 306 15.80 9.09 19.74
C ASP A 306 15.69 8.47 21.15
N PRO A 307 16.55 8.82 22.12
CA PRO A 307 16.45 8.35 23.49
C PRO A 307 15.20 8.86 24.23
N ASP A 308 14.72 10.06 23.86
CA ASP A 308 13.65 10.80 24.54
C ASP A 308 12.31 10.71 23.77
N ASP A 309 12.35 10.48 22.46
CA ASP A 309 11.16 10.32 21.61
C ASP A 309 10.86 8.85 21.25
N GLU A 310 9.56 8.49 21.16
CA GLU A 310 9.09 7.16 20.69
C GLU A 310 9.22 6.98 19.15
N HIS A 311 10.25 7.58 18.55
CA HIS A 311 10.49 7.57 17.11
C HIS A 311 11.82 6.88 16.77
N PHE A 312 11.84 6.17 15.65
CA PHE A 312 13.06 5.69 15.02
C PHE A 312 13.22 6.34 13.65
N THR A 313 14.47 6.49 13.22
CA THR A 313 14.85 7.01 11.92
C THR A 313 15.62 5.95 11.16
N ILE A 314 15.26 5.74 9.90
CA ILE A 314 16.05 4.97 8.94
C ILE A 314 16.43 5.93 7.81
N ALA A 315 17.70 6.31 7.73
CA ALA A 315 18.21 7.17 6.67
C ALA A 315 18.96 6.33 5.64
N ILE A 316 18.66 6.54 4.36
CA ILE A 316 19.36 5.89 3.25
C ILE A 316 20.12 6.97 2.49
N GLN A 317 21.43 6.77 2.37
CA GLN A 317 22.34 7.64 1.64
C GLN A 317 22.97 6.85 0.50
N ASP A 318 23.09 7.46 -0.67
CA ASP A 318 23.70 6.85 -1.85
C ASP A 318 24.66 7.81 -2.57
N GLU A 319 25.59 7.24 -3.35
CA GLU A 319 26.49 7.98 -4.25
C GLU A 319 25.94 8.03 -5.70
N GLY A 320 24.61 8.11 -5.87
CA GLY A 320 23.90 8.03 -7.16
C GLY A 320 23.79 9.34 -7.95
N GLY A 321 24.63 10.33 -7.66
CA GLY A 321 24.66 11.61 -8.39
C GLY A 321 23.65 12.67 -7.91
N GLY A 322 22.74 12.30 -7.01
CA GLY A 322 21.77 13.21 -6.38
C GLY A 322 20.63 13.66 -7.30
N ILE A 323 19.74 14.49 -6.77
CA ILE A 323 18.60 15.08 -7.48
C ILE A 323 18.79 16.60 -7.49
N GLY A 324 18.66 17.24 -8.66
CA GLY A 324 18.77 18.70 -8.78
C GLY A 324 17.76 19.45 -7.93
N GLU A 325 18.11 20.67 -7.49
CA GLU A 325 17.27 21.47 -6.59
C GLU A 325 15.89 21.75 -7.21
N THR A 326 14.83 21.61 -6.40
CA THR A 326 13.41 21.86 -6.71
C THR A 326 12.69 20.86 -7.61
N ASN A 327 12.97 19.56 -7.45
CA ASN A 327 12.14 18.56 -8.11
C ASN A 327 10.91 18.15 -7.28
N GLU A 328 9.97 19.08 -7.01
CA GLU A 328 8.63 18.71 -6.50
C GLU A 328 7.94 17.68 -7.39
N THR A 329 8.41 17.51 -8.63
CA THR A 329 7.93 16.46 -9.52
C THR A 329 8.22 15.05 -8.99
N LEU A 330 9.24 14.85 -8.14
CA LEU A 330 9.58 13.56 -7.54
C LEU A 330 8.43 12.96 -6.71
N PHE A 331 7.69 13.82 -6.01
CA PHE A 331 6.53 13.40 -5.22
C PHE A 331 5.25 13.31 -6.07
N ARG A 332 5.38 13.42 -7.39
CA ARG A 332 4.26 13.22 -8.31
C ARG A 332 3.96 11.75 -8.50
N TYR A 333 2.76 11.36 -8.10
CA TYR A 333 2.18 10.12 -8.58
C TYR A 333 2.23 10.09 -10.10
N MET A 334 2.58 8.92 -10.64
CA MET A 334 2.78 8.66 -12.07
C MET A 334 3.99 9.34 -12.71
N PHE A 335 4.79 10.10 -11.97
CA PHE A 335 6.09 10.57 -12.45
C PHE A 335 7.15 9.50 -12.27
N THR A 336 8.01 9.32 -13.27
CA THR A 336 9.19 8.47 -13.16
C THR A 336 10.40 9.25 -13.69
N GLY A 337 11.56 9.12 -13.04
CA GLY A 337 12.80 9.77 -13.50
C GLY A 337 13.38 9.17 -14.79
N ASP A 338 12.73 8.15 -15.36
CA ASP A 338 13.10 7.54 -16.64
C ASP A 338 12.55 8.37 -17.81
N VAL A 339 13.29 9.39 -18.24
CA VAL A 339 12.92 10.18 -19.44
C VAL A 339 12.77 9.29 -20.69
N LYS A 340 13.51 8.17 -20.77
CA LYS A 340 13.38 7.19 -21.85
C LYS A 340 12.12 6.31 -21.75
N LYS A 341 11.56 6.11 -20.55
CA LYS A 341 10.28 5.42 -20.39
C LYS A 341 9.09 6.31 -20.69
N GLU A 342 9.20 7.63 -20.72
CA GLU A 342 8.07 8.45 -21.19
C GLU A 342 7.82 8.27 -22.69
N GLU A 343 8.87 8.10 -23.51
CA GLU A 343 8.76 7.78 -24.94
C GLU A 343 8.49 6.29 -25.18
N GLU A 344 9.11 5.38 -24.39
CA GLU A 344 8.81 3.95 -24.48
C GLU A 344 7.46 3.58 -23.85
N GLU A 345 6.87 4.29 -22.87
CA GLU A 345 5.51 4.02 -22.33
C GLU A 345 4.39 4.43 -23.31
N GLU A 346 4.67 5.31 -24.27
CA GLU A 346 3.79 5.53 -25.42
C GLU A 346 3.83 4.37 -26.44
N GLU A 347 4.92 3.58 -26.50
CA GLU A 347 5.05 2.38 -27.36
C GLU A 347 4.87 1.03 -26.62
N THR A 348 5.05 0.99 -25.29
CA THR A 348 4.97 -0.22 -24.42
C THR A 348 3.59 -0.40 -23.77
N ASP A 349 2.59 0.39 -24.17
CA ASP A 349 1.15 0.07 -24.04
C ASP A 349 0.77 -1.29 -24.69
N VAL A 350 1.73 -1.95 -25.36
CA VAL A 350 1.65 -3.33 -25.91
C VAL A 350 2.34 -4.39 -25.02
N ILE A 351 3.18 -4.00 -24.05
CA ILE A 351 4.06 -4.90 -23.26
C ILE A 351 3.76 -4.83 -21.74
N ALA A 352 2.59 -4.34 -21.34
CA ALA A 352 2.03 -4.59 -20.00
C ALA A 352 1.81 -6.11 -19.72
N ASP A 353 1.96 -6.95 -20.76
CA ASP A 353 1.99 -8.42 -20.77
C ASP A 353 3.20 -9.04 -20.04
N PHE A 354 4.16 -8.25 -19.52
CA PHE A 354 5.38 -8.78 -18.90
C PHE A 354 5.41 -8.78 -17.36
N GLN A 355 4.51 -8.05 -16.68
CA GLN A 355 4.44 -8.04 -15.20
C GLN A 355 3.68 -9.24 -14.59
N GLU A 356 3.01 -10.06 -15.42
CA GLU A 356 2.48 -11.38 -15.01
C GLU A 356 3.58 -12.44 -14.79
N ARG A 357 4.85 -12.19 -15.17
CA ARG A 357 5.93 -13.20 -15.13
C ARG A 357 6.88 -13.15 -13.93
N ILE A 358 6.68 -12.26 -12.95
CA ILE A 358 7.49 -12.24 -11.71
C ILE A 358 6.65 -12.63 -10.46
N ILE A 359 5.40 -13.04 -10.65
CA ILE A 359 4.57 -13.67 -9.61
C ILE A 359 4.54 -15.21 -9.76
N GLN A 360 5.35 -15.76 -10.68
CA GLN A 360 5.55 -17.22 -10.89
C GLN A 360 7.02 -17.66 -10.74
N SER A 361 7.76 -17.08 -9.80
CA SER A 361 9.01 -17.66 -9.27
C SER A 361 8.91 -17.84 -7.76
#